data_AF-A0A835S496-F1
#
_entry.id   AF-A0A835S496-F1
#
_cell.length_a   1.000
_cell.length_b   1.000
_cell.length_c   1.000
_cell.angle_alpha   90.00
_cell.angle_beta   90.00
_cell.angle_gamma   90.00
#
_symmetry.space_group_name_H-M   'P 1'
#
loop_
_entity.id
_entity.type
_entity.pdbx_description
1 polymer ?
#
loop_
_entity_poly.entity_id
_entity_poly.type
_entity_poly.pdbx_seq_one_letter_code
_entity_poly.pdbx_strand_id
1 'polypeptide(L)'
;MPLTTYCHPHILSDAKQTLYKPCSYVVKSTHNGPQICAKPVLRAAVPSLCPVHFQKAQRQILQALKKAGLNVSSSNKPVPKLNVLIAECVKQIQAKRRRRRSRKVTEENIEDKDE
;
A
#
# COMPACT_ATOMS: atom_id res chain seq x y z
N MET A 1 27.52 13.59 5.89
CA MET A 1 26.12 13.85 6.31
C MET A 1 26.18 14.32 7.76
N PRO A 2 25.31 15.22 8.24
CA PRO A 2 25.29 15.52 9.66
C PRO A 2 25.07 14.20 10.41
N LEU A 3 25.88 13.95 11.45
CA LEU A 3 25.78 12.80 12.36
C LEU A 3 26.28 11.42 11.86
N THR A 4 26.88 11.28 10.67
CA THR A 4 27.44 9.99 10.22
C THR A 4 28.62 10.13 9.25
N THR A 5 29.61 9.24 9.35
CA THR A 5 30.77 9.12 8.45
C THR A 5 30.44 8.34 7.16
N TYR A 6 29.28 7.68 7.12
CA TYR A 6 28.84 6.92 5.96
C TYR A 6 28.24 7.83 4.88
N CYS A 7 28.56 7.55 3.62
CA CYS A 7 27.89 8.17 2.48
C CYS A 7 26.42 7.69 2.38
N HIS A 8 25.59 8.40 1.62
CA HIS A 8 24.16 8.07 1.52
C HIS A 8 23.90 6.59 1.14
N PRO A 9 24.56 5.97 0.14
CA PRO A 9 24.38 4.55 -0.16
C PRO A 9 24.74 3.59 0.99
N HIS A 10 25.73 3.93 1.80
CA HIS A 10 26.23 3.09 2.90
C HIS A 10 25.69 3.50 4.28
N ILE A 11 24.76 4.45 4.33
CA ILE A 11 24.25 5.05 5.58
C ILE A 11 23.56 4.05 6.52
N LEU A 12 23.14 2.90 6.00
CA LEU A 12 22.52 1.81 6.76
C LEU A 12 23.54 0.90 7.45
N SER A 13 24.82 1.01 7.10
CA SER A 13 25.90 0.30 7.79
C SER A 13 26.29 0.98 9.11
N ASP A 14 25.81 2.20 9.35
CA ASP A 14 25.98 2.90 10.60
C ASP A 14 25.11 2.26 11.70
N ALA A 15 25.76 1.65 12.70
CA ALA A 15 25.07 1.02 13.83
C ALA A 15 24.24 2.01 14.67
N LYS A 16 24.57 3.31 14.64
CA LYS A 16 23.85 4.38 15.34
C LYS A 16 22.84 5.09 14.43
N GLN A 17 22.50 4.53 13.27
CA GLN A 17 21.58 5.15 12.32
C GLN A 17 20.16 5.30 12.88
N THR A 18 19.72 6.55 13.10
CA THR A 18 18.37 6.87 13.60
C THR A 18 17.44 7.44 12.53
N LEU A 19 17.99 8.09 11.49
CA LEU A 19 17.22 8.83 10.49
C LEU A 19 16.78 7.96 9.32
N TYR A 20 17.59 6.99 8.93
CA TYR A 20 17.33 6.12 7.78
C TYR A 20 16.93 4.68 8.20
N LYS A 21 16.23 4.00 7.30
CA LYS A 21 15.88 2.58 7.35
C LYS A 21 15.96 1.98 5.94
N PRO A 22 16.09 0.66 5.76
CA PRO A 22 16.09 0.04 4.44
C PRO A 22 14.71 0.10 3.78
N CYS A 23 14.70 0.25 2.45
CA CYS A 23 13.53 0.05 1.62
C CYS A 23 13.04 -1.40 1.72
N SER A 24 11.78 -1.58 2.11
CA SER A 24 11.15 -2.89 2.37
C SER A 24 10.52 -3.55 1.14
N TYR A 25 10.78 -3.02 -0.07
CA TYR A 25 10.28 -3.62 -1.31
C TYR A 25 10.92 -4.99 -1.56
N VAL A 26 10.09 -6.02 -1.71
CA VAL A 26 10.52 -7.37 -2.08
C VAL A 26 10.72 -7.42 -3.59
N VAL A 27 11.97 -7.62 -4.02
CA VAL A 27 12.34 -7.69 -5.44
C VAL A 27 12.04 -9.09 -5.98
N LYS A 28 12.40 -10.12 -5.21
CA LYS A 28 12.16 -11.53 -5.54
C LYS A 28 11.91 -12.31 -4.25
N SER A 29 11.01 -13.29 -4.31
CA SER A 29 10.83 -14.27 -3.24
C SER A 29 11.53 -15.56 -3.66
N THR A 30 12.48 -16.03 -2.84
CA THR A 30 13.20 -17.29 -3.10
C THR A 30 12.99 -18.26 -1.94
N HIS A 31 13.41 -19.52 -2.10
CA HIS A 31 13.38 -20.51 -1.02
C HIS A 31 14.22 -20.08 0.20
N ASN A 32 15.27 -19.29 -0.03
CA ASN A 32 16.13 -18.72 1.01
C ASN A 32 15.58 -17.42 1.61
N GLY A 33 14.35 -17.05 1.28
CA GLY A 33 13.65 -15.87 1.80
C GLY A 33 13.50 -14.74 0.78
N PRO A 34 12.82 -13.64 1.19
CA PRO A 34 12.58 -12.50 0.32
C PRO A 34 13.85 -11.67 0.14
N GLN A 35 14.27 -11.49 -1.12
CA GLN A 35 15.32 -10.55 -1.48
C GLN A 35 14.73 -9.13 -1.54
N ILE A 36 15.11 -8.29 -0.58
CA ILE A 36 14.64 -6.91 -0.46
C ILE A 36 15.58 -5.90 -1.16
N CYS A 37 15.03 -4.74 -1.54
CA CYS A 37 15.80 -3.68 -2.19
C CYS A 37 16.90 -3.08 -1.29
N ALA A 38 16.65 -2.94 0.01
CA ALA A 38 17.57 -2.39 1.00
C ALA A 38 18.14 -0.97 0.74
N LYS A 39 17.66 -0.23 -0.28
CA LYS A 39 18.06 1.18 -0.48
C LYS A 39 17.66 2.04 0.72
N PRO A 40 18.50 3.00 1.16
CA PRO A 40 18.17 3.88 2.27
C PRO A 40 16.92 4.73 1.99
N VAL A 41 16.03 4.79 2.98
CA VAL A 41 14.85 5.67 3.00
C VAL A 41 14.72 6.32 4.36
N LEU A 42 14.10 7.50 4.43
CA LEU A 42 13.83 8.15 5.72
C LEU A 42 12.92 7.28 6.58
N ARG A 43 13.17 7.24 7.89
CA ARG A 43 12.37 6.46 8.83
C ARG A 43 10.90 6.92 8.88
N ALA A 44 10.66 8.20 8.63
CA ALA A 44 9.33 8.80 8.49
C ALA A 44 8.60 8.43 7.17
N ALA A 45 9.28 7.83 6.18
CA ALA A 45 8.63 7.43 4.94
C ALA A 45 7.63 6.29 5.20
N VAL A 46 6.37 6.51 4.82
CA VAL A 46 5.28 5.54 4.89
C VAL A 46 4.59 5.47 3.53
N PRO A 47 4.63 4.31 2.84
CA PRO A 47 5.33 3.08 3.19
C PRO A 47 6.87 3.23 3.12
N SER A 48 7.61 2.27 3.71
CA SER A 48 9.08 2.23 3.72
C SER A 48 9.66 1.87 2.33
N LEU A 49 9.38 2.68 1.30
CA LEU A 49 9.76 2.42 -0.08
C LEU A 49 10.64 3.54 -0.61
N CYS A 50 11.68 3.18 -1.37
CA CYS A 50 12.46 4.18 -2.10
C CYS A 50 11.62 4.77 -3.24
N PRO A 51 11.96 5.96 -3.77
CA PRO A 51 11.12 6.66 -4.76
C PRO A 51 10.70 5.79 -5.96
N VAL A 52 11.63 4.98 -6.47
CA VAL A 52 11.39 4.06 -7.60
C VAL A 52 10.35 2.99 -7.23
N HIS A 53 10.48 2.39 -6.04
CA HIS A 53 9.56 1.34 -5.58
C HIS A 53 8.21 1.90 -5.13
N PHE A 54 8.17 3.13 -4.59
CA PHE A 54 6.93 3.81 -4.27
C PHE A 54 6.10 4.07 -5.53
N GLN A 55 6.72 4.62 -6.58
CA GLN A 55 6.05 4.84 -7.87
C GLN A 55 5.59 3.52 -8.51
N LYS A 56 6.43 2.48 -8.45
CA LYS A 56 6.06 1.15 -8.97
C LYS A 56 4.85 0.56 -8.23
N ALA A 57 4.84 0.61 -6.90
CA ALA A 57 3.72 0.14 -6.08
C ALA A 57 2.44 0.92 -6.40
N GLN A 58 2.53 2.25 -6.52
CA GLN A 58 1.40 3.10 -6.88
C GLN A 58 0.81 2.73 -8.25
N ARG A 59 1.64 2.45 -9.26
CA ARG A 59 1.18 1.99 -10.58
C ARG A 59 0.51 0.62 -10.50
N GLN A 60 1.06 -0.31 -9.72
CA GLN A 60 0.45 -1.64 -9.54
C GLN A 60 -0.93 -1.56 -8.88
N ILE A 61 -1.08 -0.71 -7.86
CA ILE A 61 -2.38 -0.46 -7.21
C ILE A 61 -3.39 0.09 -8.23
N LEU A 62 -2.99 1.10 -9.02
CA LEU A 62 -3.85 1.67 -10.05
C LEU A 62 -4.28 0.66 -11.11
N GLN A 63 -3.37 -0.21 -11.55
CA GLN A 63 -3.69 -1.27 -12.49
C GLN A 63 -4.66 -2.29 -11.89
N ALA A 64 -4.47 -2.67 -10.63
CA ALA A 64 -5.38 -3.58 -9.93
C ALA A 64 -6.79 -2.97 -9.77
N LEU A 65 -6.86 -1.68 -9.42
CA LEU A 65 -8.12 -0.94 -9.34
C LEU A 65 -8.83 -0.87 -10.70
N LYS A 66 -8.09 -0.56 -11.77
CA LYS A 66 -8.64 -0.55 -13.13
C LYS A 66 -9.19 -1.93 -13.53
N LYS A 67 -8.47 -3.02 -13.24
CA LYS A 67 -8.92 -4.39 -13.50
C LYS A 67 -10.18 -4.75 -12.70
N ALA A 68 -10.35 -4.17 -11.52
CA ALA A 68 -11.55 -4.34 -10.70
C ALA A 68 -12.73 -3.45 -11.13
N GLY A 69 -12.61 -2.70 -12.23
CA GLY A 69 -13.66 -1.80 -12.73
C GLY A 69 -13.75 -0.47 -11.98
N LEU A 70 -12.73 -0.13 -11.20
CA LEU A 70 -12.71 1.06 -10.33
C LEU A 70 -11.91 2.16 -11.03
N ASN A 71 -12.61 3.07 -11.69
CA ASN A 71 -12.00 4.21 -12.37
C ASN A 71 -11.62 5.29 -11.34
N VAL A 72 -10.50 5.09 -10.65
CA VAL A 72 -9.99 6.05 -9.65
C VAL A 72 -9.36 7.29 -10.30
N SER A 73 -9.20 7.28 -11.62
CA SER A 73 -8.67 8.41 -12.39
C SER A 73 -9.67 8.85 -13.46
N SER A 74 -10.18 10.06 -13.31
CA SER A 74 -10.79 10.82 -14.41
C SER A 74 -9.70 11.13 -15.45
N SER A 75 -10.04 11.05 -16.73
CA SER A 75 -9.18 10.80 -17.90
C SER A 75 -7.94 11.70 -18.09
N ASN A 76 -7.75 12.82 -17.39
CA ASN A 76 -6.70 13.80 -17.72
C ASN A 76 -5.83 14.28 -16.54
N LYS A 77 -5.79 13.57 -15.41
CA LYS A 77 -5.08 14.02 -14.19
C LYS A 77 -3.83 13.18 -13.86
N PRO A 78 -2.78 13.79 -13.26
CA PRO A 78 -1.60 13.07 -12.80
C PRO A 78 -1.97 11.97 -11.80
N VAL A 79 -1.14 10.92 -11.77
CA VAL A 79 -1.28 9.72 -10.93
C VAL A 79 -1.75 10.12 -9.51
N PRO A 80 -2.95 9.70 -9.08
CA PRO A 80 -3.51 10.10 -7.78
C PRO A 80 -2.57 9.70 -6.64
N LYS A 81 -2.37 10.60 -5.67
CA LYS A 81 -1.54 10.33 -4.48
C LYS A 81 -2.00 9.04 -3.78
N LEU A 82 -1.06 8.29 -3.19
CA LEU A 82 -1.35 6.99 -2.56
C LEU A 82 -2.48 7.05 -1.52
N ASN A 83 -2.56 8.12 -0.72
CA ASN A 83 -3.62 8.31 0.27
C ASN A 83 -5.02 8.35 -0.35
N VAL A 84 -5.17 8.91 -1.56
CA VAL A 84 -6.44 8.93 -2.30
C VAL A 84 -6.83 7.52 -2.71
N LEU A 85 -5.86 6.72 -3.18
CA LEU A 85 -6.08 5.32 -3.57
C LEU A 85 -6.52 4.48 -2.37
N ILE A 86 -5.85 4.65 -1.22
CA ILE A 86 -6.18 3.95 0.03
C ILE A 86 -7.60 4.32 0.47
N ALA A 87 -7.94 5.62 0.48
CA ALA A 87 -9.28 6.07 0.86
C ALA A 87 -10.37 5.43 0.00
N GLU A 88 -10.14 5.30 -1.31
CA GLU A 88 -11.09 4.66 -2.22
C GLU A 88 -11.24 3.15 -1.96
N CYS A 89 -10.13 2.43 -1.76
CA CYS A 89 -10.17 1.03 -1.34
C CYS A 89 -10.99 0.84 -0.05
N VAL A 90 -10.78 1.72 0.95
CA VAL A 90 -11.49 1.66 2.23
C VAL A 90 -13.00 1.89 2.03
N LYS A 91 -13.39 2.89 1.23
CA LYS A 91 -14.81 3.16 0.91
C LYS A 91 -15.49 1.92 0.32
N GLN A 92 -14.83 1.23 -0.60
CA GLN A 92 -15.40 0.05 -1.23
C GLN A 92 -15.49 -1.15 -0.30
N ILE A 93 -14.47 -1.37 0.54
CA ILE A 93 -14.52 -2.39 1.59
C ILE A 93 -15.72 -2.11 2.51
N GLN A 94 -15.92 -0.85 2.91
CA GLN A 94 -17.04 -0.45 3.75
C GLN A 94 -18.39 -0.64 3.04
N ALA A 95 -18.52 -0.22 1.78
CA ALA A 95 -19.75 -0.42 0.99
C ALA A 95 -20.10 -1.90 0.84
N LYS A 96 -19.12 -2.75 0.55
CA LYS A 96 -19.29 -4.22 0.45
C LYS A 96 -19.75 -4.83 1.78
N ARG A 97 -19.18 -4.39 2.91
CA ARG A 97 -19.59 -4.82 4.25
C ARG A 97 -21.03 -4.40 4.58
N ARG A 98 -21.43 -3.17 4.23
CA ARG A 98 -22.81 -2.68 4.42
C ARG A 98 -23.82 -3.50 3.62
N ARG A 99 -23.57 -3.73 2.33
CA ARG A 99 -24.45 -4.55 1.47
C ARG A 99 -24.63 -5.99 2.01
N ARG A 100 -23.56 -6.61 2.49
CA ARG A 100 -23.63 -7.95 3.12
C ARG A 100 -24.48 -7.96 4.38
N ARG A 101 -24.36 -6.93 5.23
CA ARG A 101 -25.21 -6.80 6.43
C ARG A 101 -26.67 -6.58 6.07
N SER A 102 -26.96 -5.68 5.13
CA SER A 102 -28.34 -5.43 4.69
C SER A 102 -28.99 -6.69 4.10
N ARG A 103 -28.23 -7.48 3.32
CA ARG A 103 -28.72 -8.77 2.80
C ARG A 103 -29.04 -9.79 3.90
N LYS A 104 -28.15 -9.93 4.88
CA LYS A 104 -28.36 -10.84 6.02
C LYS A 104 -29.62 -10.46 6.80
N VAL A 105 -29.83 -9.17 7.05
CA VAL A 105 -31.05 -8.66 7.69
C VAL A 105 -32.30 -8.97 6.86
N THR A 106 -32.27 -8.82 5.53
CA THR A 106 -33.43 -9.19 4.69
C THR A 106 -33.68 -10.69 4.63
N GLU A 107 -32.66 -11.54 4.69
CA GLU A 107 -32.79 -13.00 4.70
C GLU A 107 -33.38 -13.48 6.05
N GLU A 108 -32.90 -12.94 7.19
CA GLU A 108 -33.44 -13.23 8.54
C GLU A 108 -34.91 -12.77 8.70
N ASN A 109 -35.31 -11.62 8.13
CA ASN A 109 -36.71 -11.15 8.21
C ASN A 109 -37.70 -11.93 7.32
N ILE A 110 -37.23 -12.76 6.38
CA ILE A 110 -38.09 -13.62 5.54
C ILE A 110 -38.36 -14.94 6.26
N GLU A 111 -37.36 -15.50 6.95
CA GLU A 111 -37.50 -16.76 7.70
C GLU A 111 -38.44 -16.61 8.92
N ASP A 112 -38.48 -15.45 9.58
CA ASP A 112 -39.42 -15.17 10.69
C ASP A 112 -40.88 -14.90 10.26
N LYS A 113 -41.21 -14.95 8.97
CA LYS A 113 -42.57 -14.69 8.45
C LYS A 113 -43.32 -15.94 7.99
N ASP A 114 -42.66 -17.09 7.96
CA ASP A 114 -43.22 -18.37 7.51
C ASP A 114 -43.52 -19.34 8.68
N GLU A 115 -43.51 -18.85 9.94
CA GLU A 115 -43.98 -19.54 11.16
C GLU A 115 -45.20 -18.83 11.76
#